data_AF-A0A800DQX3-F1
#
_entry.id   AF-A0A800DQX3-F1
#
_cell.length_a   1.000
_cell.length_b   1.000
_cell.length_c   1.000
_cell.angle_alpha   90.00
_cell.angle_beta   90.00
_cell.angle_gamma   90.00
#
_symmetry.space_group_name_H-M   'P 1'
#
loop_
_entity.id
_entity.type
_entity.pdbx_description
1 polymer ?
#
loop_
_entity_poly.entity_id
_entity_poly.type
_entity_poly.pdbx_seq_one_letter_code
_entity_poly.pdbx_strand_id
1 'polypeptide(L)'
;MTRTLSPNYPLKNRPALLRVLHMGHLAYVFPAGSRVCLLITSSDFPRILPHPNTLAPPWVESNPVVARNSVLRGPGTLSLLKLPVIEV
;
A
#
# COMPACT_ATOMS: atom_id res chain seq x y z
N MET A 1 32.80 -17.94 13.37
CA MET A 1 31.75 -17.03 13.87
C MET A 1 30.67 -16.90 12.81
N THR A 2 29.66 -17.78 12.88
CA THR A 2 28.59 -17.86 11.88
C THR A 2 27.45 -16.95 12.32
N ARG A 3 27.22 -15.86 11.59
CA ARG A 3 26.18 -14.88 11.92
C ARG A 3 24.82 -15.45 11.52
N THR A 4 24.12 -16.09 12.46
CA THR A 4 22.73 -16.50 12.32
C THR A 4 21.87 -15.25 12.13
N LEU A 5 21.35 -15.03 10.92
CA LEU A 5 20.38 -13.97 10.66
C LEU A 5 19.07 -14.36 11.37
N SER A 6 18.68 -13.57 12.37
CA SER A 6 17.39 -13.73 13.04
C SER A 6 16.25 -13.59 12.01
N PRO A 7 15.29 -14.53 11.94
CA PRO A 7 14.33 -14.65 10.84
C PRO A 7 13.25 -13.55 10.78
N ASN A 8 13.24 -12.60 11.72
CA ASN A 8 12.12 -11.67 11.94
C ASN A 8 12.39 -10.22 11.53
N TYR A 9 13.38 -9.94 10.67
CA TYR A 9 13.63 -8.57 10.24
C TYR A 9 12.71 -8.19 9.06
N PRO A 10 11.82 -7.18 9.17
CA PRO A 10 11.10 -6.68 8.01
C PRO A 10 12.13 -6.20 6.97
N LEU A 11 11.89 -6.46 5.69
CA LEU A 11 12.78 -6.02 4.60
C LEU A 11 13.11 -4.54 4.79
N LYS A 12 14.37 -4.28 5.18
CA LYS A 12 14.83 -2.99 5.68
C LYS A 12 14.74 -1.95 4.56
N ASN A 13 13.84 -0.98 4.70
CA ASN A 13 13.80 0.32 4.02
C ASN A 13 14.00 0.34 2.50
N ARG A 14 13.72 -0.76 1.77
CA ARG A 14 13.71 -0.74 0.31
C ARG A 14 12.32 -0.39 -0.19
N PRO A 15 12.18 0.64 -1.04
CA PRO A 15 10.90 0.93 -1.66
C PRO A 15 10.44 -0.27 -2.48
N ALA A 16 9.25 -0.78 -2.19
CA ALA A 16 8.60 -1.77 -3.02
C ALA A 16 7.76 -1.03 -4.08
N LEU A 17 7.92 -1.42 -5.35
CA LEU A 17 7.09 -0.91 -6.43
C LEU A 17 5.84 -1.77 -6.59
N LEU A 18 4.68 -1.21 -6.29
CA LEU A 18 3.39 -1.78 -6.68
C LEU A 18 3.10 -1.31 -8.11
N ARG A 19 3.19 -2.22 -9.10
CA ARG A 19 3.16 -1.84 -10.52
C ARG A 19 1.80 -1.30 -10.96
N VAL A 20 0.72 -2.03 -10.73
CA VAL A 20 -0.65 -1.61 -11.07
C VAL A 20 -1.62 -2.26 -10.08
N LEU A 21 -2.44 -1.42 -9.44
CA LEU A 21 -3.64 -1.87 -8.75
C LEU A 21 -4.83 -1.40 -9.58
N HIS A 22 -5.60 -2.34 -10.12
CA HIS A 22 -6.81 -2.02 -10.85
C HIS A 22 -7.90 -1.63 -9.85
N MET A 23 -8.19 -0.35 -9.78
CA MET A 23 -9.37 0.17 -9.10
C MET A 23 -10.56 -0.04 -10.04
N GLY A 24 -11.73 -0.40 -9.50
CA GLY A 24 -12.91 -0.73 -10.29
C GLY A 24 -13.33 0.37 -11.28
N HIS A 25 -14.31 0.07 -12.14
CA HIS A 25 -14.74 1.01 -13.16
C HIS A 25 -15.43 2.24 -12.55
N LEU A 26 -15.12 3.43 -13.10
CA LEU A 26 -15.70 4.70 -12.72
C LEU A 26 -16.47 5.28 -13.91
N ALA A 27 -17.73 5.67 -13.69
CA ALA A 27 -18.52 6.49 -14.61
C ALA A 27 -19.08 7.67 -13.81
N TYR A 28 -18.25 8.70 -13.64
CA TYR A 28 -18.56 9.83 -12.76
C TYR A 28 -18.08 11.15 -13.34
N VAL A 29 -18.91 12.19 -13.24
CA VAL A 29 -18.56 13.57 -13.57
C VAL A 29 -18.36 14.31 -12.26
N PHE A 30 -17.20 14.93 -12.08
CA PHE A 30 -16.93 15.77 -10.92
C PHE A 30 -17.55 17.16 -11.13
N PRO A 31 -18.56 17.57 -10.32
CA PRO A 31 -19.17 18.89 -10.45
C PRO A 31 -18.15 20.01 -10.21
N ALA A 32 -18.39 21.18 -10.80
CA ALA A 32 -17.59 22.37 -10.54
C ALA A 32 -17.50 22.65 -9.03
N GLY A 33 -16.30 23.01 -8.56
CA GLY A 33 -16.02 23.23 -7.14
C GLY A 33 -15.70 21.97 -6.33
N SER A 34 -15.83 20.77 -6.92
CA SER A 34 -15.47 19.51 -6.26
C SER A 34 -13.96 19.28 -6.21
N ARG A 35 -13.55 18.29 -5.41
CA ARG A 35 -12.15 17.85 -5.31
C ARG A 35 -12.06 16.33 -5.46
N VAL A 36 -11.00 15.87 -6.12
CA VAL A 36 -10.62 14.45 -6.13
C VAL A 36 -9.73 14.18 -4.92
N CYS A 37 -10.06 13.16 -4.14
CA CYS A 37 -9.29 12.74 -2.97
C CYS A 37 -8.77 11.32 -3.15
N LEU A 38 -7.47 11.11 -2.91
CA LEU A 38 -6.85 9.79 -2.83
C LEU A 38 -6.40 9.53 -1.40
N LEU A 39 -7.01 8.53 -0.75
CA LEU A 39 -6.63 8.07 0.57
C LEU A 39 -5.89 6.73 0.47
N ILE A 40 -4.74 6.63 1.16
CA ILE A 40 -3.96 5.40 1.25
C ILE A 40 -3.90 4.99 2.72
N THR A 41 -4.40 3.79 3.02
CA THR A 41 -4.38 3.17 4.35
C THR A 41 -3.83 1.75 4.24
N SER A 42 -3.22 1.24 5.32
CA SER A 42 -2.71 -0.14 5.42
C SER A 42 -3.67 -1.09 6.15
N SER A 43 -4.88 -0.64 6.48
CA SER A 43 -5.88 -1.45 7.20
C SER A 43 -7.30 -0.96 6.92
N ASP A 44 -8.25 -1.90 7.00
CA ASP A 44 -9.68 -1.62 6.86
C ASP A 44 -10.49 -2.56 7.76
N PHE A 45 -10.31 -2.42 9.07
CA PHE A 45 -11.05 -3.18 10.08
C PHE A 45 -12.42 -2.52 10.33
N PRO A 46 -13.52 -3.28 10.50
CA PRO A 46 -13.59 -4.74 10.65
C PRO A 46 -13.75 -5.52 9.34
N ARG A 47 -13.80 -4.84 8.18
CA ARG A 47 -14.07 -5.49 6.88
C ARG A 47 -12.97 -6.47 6.46
N ILE A 48 -11.71 -6.13 6.74
CA ILE A 48 -10.53 -6.94 6.45
C ILE A 48 -9.76 -7.11 7.76
N LEU A 49 -9.43 -8.36 8.11
CA LEU A 49 -8.65 -8.65 9.31
C LEU A 49 -7.27 -7.99 9.25
N PRO A 50 -6.73 -7.47 10.37
CA PRO A 50 -5.45 -6.78 10.37
C PRO A 50 -4.31 -7.69 9.90
N HIS A 51 -3.47 -7.18 8.99
CA HIS A 51 -2.25 -7.87 8.57
C HIS A 51 -1.18 -7.76 9.69
N PRO A 52 -0.46 -8.84 10.03
CA PRO A 52 0.48 -8.83 11.16
C PRO A 52 1.74 -7.99 10.93
N ASN A 53 1.98 -7.51 9.70
CA ASN A 53 3.16 -6.74 9.28
C ASN A 53 4.49 -7.48 9.47
N THR A 54 4.43 -8.80 9.48
CA THR A 54 5.59 -9.70 9.51
C THR A 54 5.65 -10.52 8.23
N LEU A 55 6.83 -10.96 7.81
CA LEU A 55 7.00 -11.89 6.68
C LEU A 55 6.81 -13.36 7.06
N ALA A 56 6.11 -13.63 8.17
CA ALA A 56 5.84 -15.00 8.63
C ALA A 56 4.93 -15.72 7.62
N PRO A 57 5.15 -17.02 7.35
CA PRO A 57 4.21 -17.81 6.56
C PRO A 57 2.81 -17.81 7.19
N PRO A 58 1.72 -17.90 6.41
CA PRO A 58 0.35 -17.82 6.93
C PRO A 58 -0.02 -18.85 8.00
N TRP A 59 0.69 -19.98 8.06
CA TRP A 59 0.51 -21.05 9.04
C TRP A 59 1.33 -20.88 10.33
N VAL A 60 2.10 -19.80 10.44
CA VAL A 60 2.88 -19.48 11.64
C VAL A 60 2.22 -18.28 12.31
N GLU A 61 1.73 -18.48 13.54
CA GLU A 61 1.27 -17.35 14.35
C GLU A 61 2.41 -16.37 14.59
N SER A 62 2.14 -15.10 14.29
CA SER A 62 3.06 -14.01 14.58
C SER A 62 2.33 -12.91 15.34
N ASN A 63 3.03 -12.35 16.32
CA ASN A 63 2.54 -11.17 17.01
C ASN A 63 2.54 -9.99 16.03
N PRO A 64 1.42 -9.26 15.87
CA PRO A 64 1.37 -8.09 15.03
C PRO A 64 2.40 -7.05 15.45
N VAL A 65 3.04 -6.41 14.48
CA VAL A 65 4.02 -5.34 14.72
C VAL A 65 3.56 -4.02 14.10
N VAL A 66 3.91 -2.91 14.77
CA VAL A 66 3.67 -1.57 14.24
C VAL A 66 4.64 -1.29 13.10
N ALA A 67 4.12 -1.13 11.88
CA ALA A 67 4.89 -0.74 10.71
C ALA A 67 4.89 0.78 10.52
N ARG A 68 6.00 1.32 9.98
CA ARG A 68 6.07 2.70 9.48
C ARG A 68 6.01 2.68 7.97
N ASN A 69 4.91 3.18 7.42
CA ASN A 69 4.67 3.19 5.98
C ASN A 69 5.01 4.56 5.38
N SER A 70 5.64 4.55 4.21
CA SER A 70 5.96 5.75 3.44
C SER A 70 5.48 5.57 2.00
N VAL A 71 4.71 6.53 1.50
CA VAL A 71 4.33 6.60 0.08
C VAL A 71 5.29 7.56 -0.61
N LEU A 72 6.15 7.03 -1.47
CA LEU A 72 7.13 7.84 -2.18
C LEU A 72 6.47 8.63 -3.31
N ARG A 73 6.95 9.85 -3.52
CA ARG A 73 6.47 10.76 -4.56
C ARG A 73 7.65 11.57 -5.11
N GLY A 74 7.60 11.88 -6.41
CA GLY A 74 8.59 12.73 -7.08
C GLY A 74 9.24 12.06 -8.29
N PRO A 75 10.14 12.79 -8.99
CA PRO A 75 10.88 12.25 -10.13
C PRO A 75 11.64 10.97 -9.75
N GLY A 76 11.46 9.89 -10.52
CA GLY A 76 12.10 8.58 -10.26
C GLY A 76 11.34 7.64 -9.30
N THR A 77 10.33 8.13 -8.56
CA THR A 77 9.47 7.30 -7.68
C THR A 77 8.01 7.80 -7.72
N LEU A 78 7.39 7.68 -8.89
CA LEU A 78 6.03 8.18 -9.11
C LEU A 78 4.97 7.22 -8.56
N SER A 79 4.44 7.53 -7.38
CA SER A 79 3.12 7.06 -6.95
C SER A 79 2.05 7.97 -7.57
N LEU A 80 1.12 7.40 -8.34
CA LEU A 80 0.09 8.17 -9.05
C LEU A 80 -1.23 7.40 -9.15
N LEU A 81 -2.31 8.14 -9.38
CA LEU A 81 -3.62 7.61 -9.76
C LEU A 81 -3.86 7.92 -11.24
N LYS A 82 -4.00 6.88 -12.07
CA LYS A 82 -4.39 7.05 -13.48
C LYS A 82 -5.91 7.01 -13.58
N LEU A 83 -6.52 8.15 -13.89
CA LEU A 83 -7.96 8.24 -14.13
C LEU A 83 -8.26 8.11 -15.63
N PRO A 84 -9.26 7.30 -16.03
CA PRO A 84 -9.70 7.23 -17.42
C PRO A 84 -10.59 8.44 -17.74
N VAL A 85 -9.98 9.61 -17.92
CA VAL A 85 -10.69 10.83 -18.29
C VAL A 85 -11.08 10.76 -19.75
N ILE A 86 -12.35 11.03 -20.06
CA ILE A 86 -12.87 11.16 -21.41
C ILE A 86 -13.18 12.63 -21.70
N GLU A 87 -12.98 13.04 -22.94
CA GLU A 87 -13.44 14.33 -23.45
C GLU A 87 -14.95 14.24 -23.74
N VAL A 88 -15.68 15.31 -23.44
CA VAL A 88 -17.13 15.42 -23.64
C VAL A 88 -17.41 16.51 -24.65
#